data_AF-A0A8S1CLP7-F1
#
_entry.id   AF-A0A8S1CLP7-F1
#
_cell.length_a   1.000
_cell.length_b   1.000
_cell.length_c   1.000
_cell.angle_alpha   90.00
_cell.angle_beta   90.00
_cell.angle_gamma   90.00
#
_symmetry.space_group_name_H-M   'P 1'
#
loop_
_entity.id
_entity.type
_entity.pdbx_description
1 polymer ?
#
loop_
_entity_poly.entity_id
_entity_poly.type
_entity_poly.pdbx_seq_one_letter_code
_entity_poly.pdbx_strand_id
1 'polypeptide(L)'
;MNFCCSKNNTYNKQMSMGRKKFNMDPKKGLEFLIQHGLVHGTAESVAQFLYKGEGLNKTAIGDYLGERSEFNEAVLRAFVALHDFSDLILVQALRQFLWSFRLPGEAQKIDRMMECFAQHYCKHNPDIFTTTDTCYVLSFAIIMLNTSLHNPSVKEKPSVEQFISMNRGINDGGDLPRELLESLYESIKTEPFKIPEDDGNDLMHTFFNPDKEGWLWKQGGRIKSWKRRWFILNDNCLYYFEYTTDKEPRGIIPLENIQVREAQDRQKSHCFELHASGTEFIKACKTDSEGKVVEGIFVQSKLKIV
;
A
#
# COMPACT_ATOMS: atom_id res chain seq x y z
N MET A 1 -44.16 -29.38 0.57
CA MET A 1 -43.16 -28.60 1.32
C MET A 1 -41.70 -29.10 1.18
N ASN A 2 -41.44 -30.30 0.63
CA ASN A 2 -40.06 -30.86 0.59
C ASN A 2 -39.15 -30.39 -0.56
N PHE A 3 -39.68 -29.79 -1.64
CA PHE A 3 -38.86 -29.35 -2.79
C PHE A 3 -38.08 -28.03 -2.55
N CYS A 4 -38.61 -27.14 -1.71
CA CYS A 4 -37.95 -25.85 -1.44
C CYS A 4 -36.75 -25.98 -0.50
N CYS A 5 -36.81 -26.95 0.43
CA CYS A 5 -35.75 -27.22 1.39
C CYS A 5 -34.48 -27.81 0.72
N SER A 6 -34.64 -28.66 -0.30
CA SER A 6 -33.54 -29.27 -1.04
C SER A 6 -32.76 -28.27 -1.91
N LYS A 7 -33.45 -27.34 -2.60
CA LYS A 7 -32.79 -26.30 -3.42
C LYS A 7 -31.97 -25.31 -2.57
N ASN A 8 -32.49 -24.90 -1.41
CA ASN A 8 -31.76 -24.03 -0.48
C ASN A 8 -30.49 -24.69 0.08
N ASN A 9 -30.53 -25.99 0.32
CA ASN A 9 -29.36 -26.73 0.82
C ASN A 9 -28.24 -26.81 -0.24
N THR A 10 -28.60 -27.02 -1.52
CA THR A 10 -27.64 -26.99 -2.63
C THR A 10 -27.06 -25.60 -2.86
N TYR A 11 -27.87 -24.55 -2.83
CA TYR A 11 -27.40 -23.16 -2.95
C TYR A 11 -26.38 -22.81 -1.86
N ASN A 12 -26.71 -23.07 -0.59
CA ASN A 12 -25.82 -22.77 0.54
C ASN A 12 -24.50 -23.56 0.45
N LYS A 13 -24.56 -24.82 0.01
CA LYS A 13 -23.36 -25.64 -0.19
C LYS A 13 -22.47 -25.10 -1.31
N GLN A 14 -23.05 -24.69 -2.44
CA GLN A 14 -22.31 -24.09 -3.55
C GLN A 14 -21.74 -22.73 -3.17
N MET A 15 -22.49 -21.89 -2.45
CA MET A 15 -22.02 -20.60 -1.92
C MET A 15 -20.83 -20.79 -0.98
N SER A 16 -20.92 -21.73 -0.02
CA SER A 16 -19.81 -22.07 0.88
C SER A 16 -18.57 -22.55 0.11
N MET A 17 -18.75 -23.38 -0.91
CA MET A 17 -17.66 -23.85 -1.75
C MET A 17 -17.03 -22.72 -2.57
N GLY A 18 -17.83 -21.81 -3.11
CA GLY A 18 -17.37 -20.62 -3.84
C GLY A 18 -16.56 -19.67 -2.95
N ARG A 19 -17.01 -19.41 -1.72
CA ARG A 19 -16.26 -18.64 -0.72
C ARG A 19 -14.90 -19.28 -0.39
N LYS A 20 -14.88 -20.60 -0.15
CA LYS A 20 -13.61 -21.33 0.07
C LYS A 20 -12.66 -21.22 -1.13
N LYS A 21 -13.19 -21.33 -2.36
CA LYS A 21 -12.40 -21.15 -3.58
C LYS A 21 -11.86 -19.72 -3.69
N PHE A 22 -12.68 -18.72 -3.39
CA PHE A 22 -12.27 -17.32 -3.37
C PHE A 22 -11.11 -17.07 -2.40
N ASN A 23 -11.20 -17.60 -1.18
CA ASN A 23 -10.15 -17.43 -0.17
C ASN A 23 -8.81 -18.09 -0.56
N MET A 24 -8.82 -19.05 -1.49
CA MET A 24 -7.60 -19.67 -2.02
C MET A 24 -7.10 -19.01 -3.31
N ASP A 25 -8.02 -18.60 -4.18
CA ASP A 25 -7.76 -17.94 -5.47
C ASP A 25 -8.98 -17.06 -5.78
N PRO A 26 -8.90 -15.73 -5.54
CA PRO A 26 -10.04 -14.83 -5.66
C PRO A 26 -10.70 -14.86 -7.05
N LYS A 27 -9.86 -14.96 -8.10
CA LYS A 27 -10.32 -14.98 -9.48
C LYS A 27 -11.11 -16.27 -9.77
N LYS A 28 -10.54 -17.44 -9.48
CA LYS A 28 -11.23 -18.73 -9.70
C LYS A 28 -12.47 -18.88 -8.82
N GLY A 29 -12.44 -18.34 -7.61
CA GLY A 29 -13.60 -18.31 -6.72
C GLY A 29 -14.77 -17.51 -7.30
N LEU A 30 -14.50 -16.31 -7.80
CA LEU A 30 -15.52 -15.48 -8.47
C LEU A 30 -16.01 -16.10 -9.77
N GLU A 31 -15.13 -16.65 -10.61
CA GLU A 31 -15.52 -17.37 -11.82
C GLU A 31 -16.49 -18.52 -11.49
N PHE A 32 -16.19 -19.31 -10.44
CA PHE A 32 -17.08 -20.37 -9.97
C PHE A 32 -18.45 -19.83 -9.53
N LEU A 33 -18.47 -18.76 -8.72
CA LEU A 33 -19.70 -18.14 -8.22
C LEU A 33 -20.57 -17.59 -9.36
N ILE A 34 -19.95 -16.97 -10.37
CA ILE A 34 -20.64 -16.43 -11.54
C ILE A 34 -21.21 -17.54 -12.41
N GLN A 35 -20.43 -18.59 -12.70
CA GLN A 35 -20.87 -19.73 -13.51
C GLN A 35 -22.06 -20.48 -12.91
N HIS A 36 -22.17 -20.50 -11.58
CA HIS A 36 -23.28 -21.13 -10.86
C HIS A 36 -24.45 -20.16 -10.60
N GLY A 37 -24.40 -18.93 -11.11
CA GLY A 37 -25.45 -17.92 -10.94
C GLY A 37 -25.61 -17.43 -9.50
N LEU A 38 -24.56 -17.55 -8.68
CA LEU A 38 -24.56 -17.16 -7.26
C LEU A 38 -24.19 -15.69 -7.06
N VAL A 39 -23.39 -15.13 -7.98
CA VAL A 39 -23.00 -13.72 -8.08
C VAL A 39 -23.15 -13.32 -9.56
N HIS A 40 -23.68 -12.13 -9.85
CA HIS A 40 -23.76 -11.68 -11.24
C HIS A 40 -22.40 -11.18 -11.72
N GLY A 41 -22.09 -11.36 -13.00
CA GLY A 41 -20.81 -10.95 -13.60
C GLY A 41 -20.63 -9.45 -13.82
N THR A 42 -21.38 -8.59 -13.10
CA THR A 42 -21.23 -7.13 -13.16
C THR A 42 -20.34 -6.63 -12.02
N ALA A 43 -19.67 -5.49 -12.23
CA ALA A 43 -18.76 -4.92 -11.25
C ALA A 43 -19.46 -4.63 -9.91
N GLU A 44 -20.69 -4.12 -9.97
CA GLU A 44 -21.52 -3.77 -8.82
C GLU A 44 -21.93 -5.01 -8.03
N SER A 45 -22.30 -6.10 -8.71
CA SER A 45 -22.68 -7.34 -8.03
C SER A 45 -21.47 -8.00 -7.34
N VAL A 46 -20.30 -7.95 -7.97
CA VAL A 46 -19.07 -8.45 -7.36
C VAL A 46 -18.67 -7.56 -6.18
N ALA A 47 -18.71 -6.23 -6.33
CA ALA A 47 -18.45 -5.29 -5.25
C ALA A 47 -19.36 -5.52 -4.04
N GLN A 48 -20.67 -5.70 -4.24
CA GLN A 48 -21.61 -5.99 -3.17
C GLN A 48 -21.31 -7.30 -2.45
N PHE A 49 -20.91 -8.34 -3.20
CA PHE A 49 -20.49 -9.62 -2.64
C PHE A 49 -19.25 -9.48 -1.76
N LEU A 50 -18.23 -8.76 -2.24
CA LEU A 50 -16.99 -8.49 -1.50
C LEU A 50 -17.27 -7.64 -0.26
N TYR A 51 -18.08 -6.59 -0.38
CA TYR A 51 -18.42 -5.66 0.71
C TYR A 51 -19.19 -6.35 1.83
N LYS A 52 -20.10 -7.29 1.49
CA LYS A 52 -20.78 -8.11 2.50
C LYS A 52 -19.78 -8.98 3.29
N GLY A 53 -18.72 -9.44 2.63
CA GLY A 53 -17.57 -10.12 3.27
C GLY A 53 -17.87 -11.42 4.01
N GLU A 54 -19.08 -11.97 3.90
CA GLU A 54 -19.53 -13.08 4.74
C GLU A 54 -18.76 -14.37 4.44
N GLY A 55 -17.82 -14.76 5.32
CA GLY A 55 -16.97 -15.94 5.14
C GLY A 55 -15.87 -15.76 4.09
N LEU A 56 -15.56 -14.52 3.71
CA LEU A 56 -14.44 -14.19 2.83
C LEU A 56 -13.22 -13.77 3.66
N ASN A 57 -12.04 -14.21 3.25
CA ASN A 57 -10.77 -13.74 3.80
C ASN A 57 -10.52 -12.31 3.30
N LYS A 58 -10.17 -11.40 4.20
CA LYS A 58 -10.05 -9.97 3.87
C LYS A 58 -8.77 -9.61 3.11
N THR A 59 -7.72 -10.42 3.24
CA THR A 59 -6.50 -10.36 2.41
C THR A 59 -6.81 -10.70 0.96
N ALA A 60 -7.56 -11.79 0.73
CA ALA A 60 -8.05 -12.17 -0.60
C ALA A 60 -8.94 -11.09 -1.25
N ILE A 61 -9.75 -10.37 -0.46
CA ILE A 61 -10.52 -9.21 -0.96
C ILE A 61 -9.57 -8.09 -1.42
N GLY A 62 -8.60 -7.70 -0.58
CA GLY A 62 -7.65 -6.64 -0.90
C GLY A 62 -6.80 -6.96 -2.13
N ASP A 63 -6.31 -8.19 -2.23
CA ASP A 63 -5.54 -8.67 -3.38
C ASP A 63 -6.34 -8.53 -4.68
N TYR A 64 -7.61 -8.97 -4.68
CA TYR A 64 -8.47 -8.89 -5.85
C TYR A 64 -8.82 -7.45 -6.23
N LEU A 65 -9.18 -6.61 -5.25
CA LEU A 65 -9.51 -5.21 -5.50
C LEU A 65 -8.31 -4.40 -5.98
N GLY A 66 -7.10 -4.79 -5.56
CA GLY A 66 -5.85 -4.15 -5.95
C GLY A 66 -5.37 -4.50 -7.36
N GLU A 67 -5.92 -5.51 -8.03
CA GLU A 67 -5.48 -5.93 -9.37
C GLU A 67 -5.67 -4.85 -10.45
N ARG A 68 -4.81 -4.85 -11.47
CA ARG A 68 -4.77 -3.82 -12.53
C ARG A 68 -5.74 -4.03 -13.70
N SER A 69 -6.58 -5.05 -13.67
CA SER A 69 -7.47 -5.32 -14.79
C SER A 69 -8.62 -4.32 -14.80
N GLU A 70 -9.11 -3.94 -15.99
CA GLU A 70 -10.24 -2.98 -16.11
C GLU A 70 -11.47 -3.41 -15.30
N PHE A 71 -11.73 -4.72 -15.23
CA PHE A 71 -12.83 -5.25 -14.43
C PHE A 71 -12.57 -5.10 -12.93
N ASN A 72 -11.35 -5.38 -12.46
CA ASN A 72 -10.97 -5.20 -11.04
C ASN A 72 -11.06 -3.73 -10.62
N GLU A 73 -10.62 -2.80 -11.47
CA GLU A 73 -10.75 -1.37 -11.20
C GLU A 73 -12.22 -0.91 -11.16
N ALA A 74 -13.07 -1.43 -12.05
CA ALA A 74 -14.50 -1.16 -12.00
C ALA A 74 -15.14 -1.70 -10.71
N VAL A 75 -14.76 -2.91 -10.29
CA VAL A 75 -15.18 -3.49 -9.01
C VAL A 75 -14.69 -2.63 -7.83
N LEU A 76 -13.44 -2.16 -7.84
CA LEU A 76 -12.89 -1.30 -6.79
C LEU A 76 -13.69 0.01 -6.69
N ARG A 77 -13.99 0.68 -7.80
CA ARG A 77 -14.81 1.90 -7.80
C ARG A 77 -16.21 1.62 -7.24
N ALA A 78 -16.85 0.54 -7.65
CA ALA A 78 -18.15 0.14 -7.14
C ALA A 78 -18.09 -0.23 -5.64
N PHE A 79 -17.02 -0.86 -5.18
CA PHE A 79 -16.80 -1.24 -3.78
C PHE A 79 -16.60 -0.03 -2.88
N VAL A 80 -15.79 0.94 -3.31
CA VAL A 80 -15.62 2.21 -2.60
C VAL A 80 -16.93 2.97 -2.56
N ALA A 81 -17.73 2.96 -3.63
CA ALA A 81 -19.04 3.59 -3.69
C ALA A 81 -20.08 3.02 -2.70
N LEU A 82 -19.85 1.82 -2.15
CA LEU A 82 -20.69 1.25 -1.08
C LEU A 82 -20.37 1.82 0.31
N HIS A 83 -19.30 2.60 0.45
CA HIS A 83 -18.96 3.29 1.68
C HIS A 83 -19.57 4.70 1.68
N ASP A 84 -20.30 5.01 2.74
CA ASP A 84 -20.80 6.37 2.99
C ASP A 84 -19.79 7.15 3.83
N PHE A 85 -19.11 8.10 3.20
CA PHE A 85 -18.12 8.97 3.84
C PHE A 85 -18.64 10.38 4.09
N SER A 86 -19.94 10.61 3.88
CA SER A 86 -20.55 11.91 4.12
C SER A 86 -20.44 12.28 5.60
N ASP A 87 -20.07 13.52 5.89
CA ASP A 87 -19.95 14.08 7.25
C ASP A 87 -18.93 13.37 8.17
N LEU A 88 -18.13 12.45 7.64
CA LEU A 88 -17.06 11.78 8.38
C LEU A 88 -15.75 12.56 8.23
N ILE A 89 -15.00 12.70 9.32
CA ILE A 89 -13.61 13.14 9.21
C ILE A 89 -12.76 12.04 8.56
N LEU A 90 -11.63 12.42 7.96
CA LEU A 90 -10.79 11.51 7.17
C LEU A 90 -10.38 10.23 7.95
N VAL A 91 -10.06 10.35 9.24
CA VAL A 91 -9.75 9.18 10.10
C VAL A 91 -10.95 8.22 10.22
N GLN A 92 -12.17 8.72 10.34
CA GLN A 92 -13.36 7.88 10.45
C GLN A 92 -13.66 7.15 9.14
N ALA A 93 -13.54 7.85 8.01
CA ALA A 93 -13.65 7.23 6.69
C ALA A 93 -12.59 6.16 6.47
N LEU A 94 -11.33 6.43 6.84
CA LEU A 94 -10.24 5.45 6.79
C LEU A 94 -10.52 4.21 7.67
N ARG A 95 -11.07 4.39 8.88
CA ARG A 95 -11.44 3.27 9.74
C ARG A 95 -12.49 2.37 9.08
N GLN A 96 -13.52 2.95 8.47
CA GLN A 96 -14.54 2.18 7.77
C GLN A 96 -13.95 1.45 6.56
N PHE A 97 -13.15 2.16 5.76
CA PHE A 97 -12.54 1.61 4.56
C PHE A 97 -11.58 0.45 4.86
N LEU A 98 -10.65 0.66 5.79
CA LEU A 98 -9.64 -0.33 6.19
C LEU A 98 -10.23 -1.48 7.04
N TRP A 99 -11.47 -1.35 7.50
CA TRP A 99 -12.18 -2.48 8.11
C TRP A 99 -12.70 -3.46 7.07
N SER A 100 -12.99 -3.02 5.84
CA SER A 100 -13.66 -3.83 4.83
C SER A 100 -12.75 -4.85 4.14
N PHE A 101 -11.42 -4.65 4.17
CA PHE A 101 -10.43 -5.52 3.53
C PHE A 101 -9.05 -5.35 4.21
N ARG A 102 -8.09 -6.20 3.86
CA ARG A 102 -6.68 -6.00 4.21
C ARG A 102 -5.96 -5.39 3.03
N LEU A 103 -5.29 -4.29 3.30
CA LEU A 103 -4.51 -3.54 2.33
C LEU A 103 -3.36 -4.46 1.81
N PRO A 104 -3.17 -4.61 0.47
CA PRO A 104 -2.21 -5.56 -0.12
C PRO A 104 -0.76 -5.08 0.01
N GLY A 105 0.23 -5.98 0.00
CA GLY A 105 1.64 -5.60 0.22
C GLY A 105 2.29 -4.83 -0.94
N GLU A 106 1.81 -5.00 -2.18
CA GLU A 106 2.42 -4.40 -3.35
C GLU A 106 2.06 -2.91 -3.50
N ALA A 107 3.07 -2.04 -3.56
CA ALA A 107 2.93 -0.58 -3.67
C ALA A 107 1.90 -0.12 -4.72
N GLN A 108 1.91 -0.72 -5.92
CA GLN A 108 0.99 -0.36 -7.00
C GLN A 108 -0.48 -0.70 -6.70
N LYS A 109 -0.74 -1.74 -5.89
CA LYS A 109 -2.09 -2.11 -5.49
C LYS A 109 -2.60 -1.14 -4.42
N ILE A 110 -1.77 -0.83 -3.43
CA ILE A 110 -2.06 0.15 -2.38
C ILE A 110 -2.42 1.49 -3.00
N ASP A 111 -1.58 1.96 -3.93
CA ASP A 111 -1.75 3.21 -4.64
C ASP A 111 -3.14 3.30 -5.30
N ARG A 112 -3.53 2.29 -6.09
CA ARG A 112 -4.87 2.22 -6.71
C ARG A 112 -6.01 2.30 -5.70
N MET A 113 -5.88 1.59 -4.58
CA MET A 113 -6.93 1.55 -3.55
C MET A 113 -7.06 2.88 -2.81
N MET A 114 -5.94 3.48 -2.44
CA MET A 114 -5.90 4.75 -1.73
C MET A 114 -6.30 5.93 -2.62
N GLU A 115 -5.94 5.90 -3.90
CA GLU A 115 -6.38 6.88 -4.90
C GLU A 115 -7.90 6.84 -5.07
N CYS A 116 -8.47 5.65 -5.26
CA CYS A 116 -9.93 5.47 -5.37
C CYS A 116 -10.65 5.95 -4.09
N PHE A 117 -10.10 5.63 -2.91
CA PHE A 117 -10.61 6.12 -1.63
C PHE A 117 -10.60 7.65 -1.56
N ALA A 118 -9.46 8.29 -1.87
CA ALA A 118 -9.31 9.74 -1.80
C ALA A 118 -10.28 10.45 -2.74
N GLN A 119 -10.42 9.95 -3.98
CA GLN A 119 -11.37 10.49 -4.96
C GLN A 119 -12.81 10.43 -4.44
N HIS A 120 -13.21 9.30 -3.84
CA HIS A 120 -14.55 9.13 -3.30
C HIS A 120 -14.78 9.97 -2.04
N TYR A 121 -13.80 10.08 -1.15
CA TYR A 121 -13.89 10.93 0.04
C TYR A 121 -14.07 12.40 -0.33
N CYS A 122 -13.23 12.94 -1.22
CA CYS A 122 -13.32 14.32 -1.70
C CYS A 122 -14.65 14.60 -2.40
N LYS A 123 -15.18 13.63 -3.16
CA LYS A 123 -16.49 13.78 -3.82
C LYS A 123 -17.64 13.98 -2.82
N HIS A 124 -17.57 13.34 -1.65
CA HIS A 124 -18.61 13.46 -0.61
C HIS A 124 -18.32 14.59 0.38
N ASN A 125 -17.11 15.15 0.36
CA ASN A 125 -16.64 16.19 1.26
C ASN A 125 -15.86 17.29 0.49
N PRO A 126 -16.53 18.04 -0.42
CA PRO A 126 -15.87 18.87 -1.44
C PRO A 126 -15.08 20.06 -0.89
N ASP A 127 -15.38 20.51 0.33
CA ASP A 127 -14.79 21.73 0.90
C ASP A 127 -13.63 21.47 1.88
N ILE A 128 -13.27 20.20 2.11
CA ILE A 128 -12.23 19.84 3.10
C ILE A 128 -10.82 19.95 2.50
N PHE A 129 -10.63 19.56 1.24
CA PHE A 129 -9.33 19.48 0.58
C PHE A 129 -9.37 20.18 -0.78
N THR A 130 -8.32 20.92 -1.14
CA THR A 130 -8.20 21.59 -2.44
C THR A 130 -8.11 20.58 -3.59
N THR A 131 -7.41 19.46 -3.37
CA THR A 131 -7.21 18.41 -4.37
C THR A 131 -7.36 17.02 -3.77
N THR A 132 -7.65 16.04 -4.62
CA THR A 132 -7.60 14.61 -4.26
C THR A 132 -6.22 14.22 -3.72
N ASP A 133 -5.15 14.75 -4.32
CA ASP A 133 -3.77 14.47 -3.92
C ASP A 133 -3.52 14.86 -2.45
N THR A 134 -4.07 15.99 -1.99
CA THR A 134 -4.00 16.37 -0.57
C THR A 134 -4.67 15.33 0.34
N CYS A 135 -5.86 14.85 -0.04
CA CYS A 135 -6.55 13.79 0.71
C CYS A 135 -5.75 12.48 0.73
N TYR A 136 -5.19 12.10 -0.42
CA TYR A 136 -4.35 10.91 -0.57
C TYR A 136 -3.11 10.98 0.34
N VAL A 137 -2.31 12.05 0.22
CA VAL A 137 -1.07 12.22 1.00
C VAL A 137 -1.37 12.31 2.50
N LEU A 138 -2.41 13.04 2.90
CA LEU A 138 -2.82 13.13 4.30
C LEU A 138 -3.30 11.77 4.84
N SER A 139 -3.95 10.95 4.02
CA SER A 139 -4.34 9.59 4.42
C SER A 139 -3.12 8.73 4.78
N PHE A 140 -2.05 8.79 3.98
CA PHE A 140 -0.79 8.12 4.33
C PHE A 140 -0.14 8.71 5.58
N ALA A 141 -0.18 10.04 5.75
CA ALA A 141 0.33 10.69 6.96
C ALA A 141 -0.41 10.22 8.22
N ILE A 142 -1.73 10.01 8.15
CA ILE A 142 -2.56 9.46 9.23
C ILE A 142 -2.20 7.99 9.51
N ILE A 143 -2.03 7.17 8.48
CA ILE A 143 -1.62 5.77 8.61
C ILE A 143 -0.23 5.69 9.28
N MET A 144 0.71 6.53 8.86
CA MET A 144 2.05 6.60 9.45
C MET A 144 1.99 7.09 10.91
N LEU A 145 1.14 8.08 11.21
CA LEU A 145 0.91 8.57 12.56
C LEU A 145 0.41 7.44 13.49
N ASN A 146 -0.53 6.61 13.01
CA ASN A 146 -1.03 5.48 13.79
C ASN A 146 0.10 4.56 14.24
N THR A 147 1.02 4.22 13.33
CA THR A 147 2.17 3.40 13.71
C THR A 147 3.09 4.13 14.68
N SER A 148 3.39 5.42 14.44
CA SER A 148 4.26 6.19 15.33
C SER A 148 3.71 6.32 16.76
N LEU A 149 2.39 6.39 16.93
CA LEU A 149 1.78 6.52 18.25
C LEU A 149 1.58 5.19 18.97
N HIS A 150 1.32 4.10 18.24
CA HIS A 150 0.85 2.84 18.83
C HIS A 150 1.84 1.67 18.73
N ASN A 151 2.86 1.73 17.87
CA ASN A 151 3.88 0.69 17.81
C ASN A 151 4.86 0.81 19.01
N PRO A 152 4.98 -0.23 19.86
CA PRO A 152 5.87 -0.19 21.02
C PRO A 152 7.36 0.00 20.67
N SER A 153 7.78 -0.35 19.45
CA SER A 153 9.15 -0.17 18.97
C SER A 153 9.51 1.30 18.71
N VAL A 154 8.52 2.18 18.54
CA VAL A 154 8.74 3.61 18.33
C VAL A 154 8.89 4.29 19.69
N LYS A 155 10.13 4.68 20.03
CA LYS A 155 10.47 5.29 21.32
C LYS A 155 9.95 6.72 21.47
N GLU A 156 10.06 7.50 20.40
CA GLU A 156 9.66 8.91 20.38
C GLU A 156 8.34 9.05 19.63
N LYS A 157 7.28 9.31 20.38
CA LYS A 157 5.94 9.50 19.82
C LYS A 157 5.77 10.95 19.39
N PRO A 158 5.36 11.23 18.13
CA PRO A 158 5.18 12.59 17.68
C PRO A 158 4.09 13.29 18.48
N SER A 159 4.29 14.56 18.85
CA SER A 159 3.25 15.40 19.44
C SER A 159 2.28 15.92 18.38
N VAL A 160 1.15 16.48 18.81
CA VAL A 160 0.18 17.13 17.90
C VAL A 160 0.83 18.28 17.11
N GLU A 161 1.70 19.06 17.76
CA GLU A 161 2.43 20.16 17.10
C GLU A 161 3.41 19.65 16.04
N GLN A 162 4.08 18.52 16.31
CA GLN A 162 4.93 17.87 15.33
C GLN A 162 4.10 17.36 14.14
N PHE A 163 2.95 16.75 14.39
CA PHE A 163 2.06 16.29 13.32
C PHE A 163 1.54 17.46 12.46
N ILE A 164 1.14 18.57 13.07
CA ILE A 164 0.74 19.80 12.35
C ILE A 164 1.91 20.32 11.51
N SER A 165 3.10 20.44 12.11
CA SER A 165 4.30 20.92 11.42
C SER A 165 4.72 20.01 10.26
N MET A 166 4.53 18.69 10.38
CA MET A 166 4.88 17.71 9.36
C MET A 166 3.98 17.77 8.13
N ASN A 167 2.80 18.37 8.24
CA ASN A 167 1.80 18.47 7.17
C ASN A 167 1.58 19.93 6.69
N ARG A 168 2.52 20.84 6.98
CA ARG A 168 2.49 22.20 6.40
C ARG A 168 2.66 22.16 4.88
N GLY A 169 1.93 23.00 4.17
CA GLY A 169 1.96 23.09 2.71
C GLY A 169 1.29 21.92 1.97
N ILE A 170 0.67 20.96 2.69
CA ILE A 170 0.08 19.75 2.09
C ILE A 170 -1.13 20.04 1.18
N ASN A 171 -1.77 21.20 1.36
CA ASN A 171 -2.98 21.59 0.64
C ASN A 171 -2.65 22.48 -0.57
N ASP A 172 -2.01 21.89 -1.59
CA ASP A 172 -1.55 22.56 -2.81
C ASP A 172 -0.62 23.76 -2.52
N GLY A 173 0.35 23.55 -1.62
CA GLY A 173 1.27 24.58 -1.13
C GLY A 173 0.73 25.41 0.05
N GLY A 174 -0.56 25.29 0.38
CA GLY A 174 -1.18 25.89 1.56
C GLY A 174 -1.26 24.94 2.77
N ASP A 175 -1.64 25.49 3.92
CA ASP A 175 -1.85 24.74 5.16
C ASP A 175 -3.31 24.32 5.33
N LEU A 176 -3.54 23.14 5.90
CA LEU A 176 -4.87 22.71 6.36
C LEU A 176 -5.24 23.40 7.67
N PRO A 177 -6.55 23.55 8.00
CA PRO A 177 -6.98 24.10 9.27
C PRO A 177 -6.36 23.33 10.45
N ARG A 178 -5.82 24.06 11.43
CA ARG A 178 -5.18 23.47 12.62
C ARG A 178 -6.14 22.52 13.36
N GLU A 179 -7.38 22.96 13.56
CA GLU A 179 -8.43 22.20 14.25
C GLU A 179 -8.71 20.85 13.55
N LEU A 180 -8.65 20.81 12.22
CA LEU A 180 -8.77 19.56 11.46
C LEU A 180 -7.62 18.62 11.81
N LEU A 181 -6.36 19.07 11.71
CA LEU A 181 -5.19 18.24 12.00
C LEU A 181 -5.14 17.77 13.47
N GLU A 182 -5.55 18.64 14.41
CA GLU A 182 -5.71 18.28 15.83
C GLU A 182 -6.75 17.17 16.02
N SER A 183 -7.92 17.29 15.36
CA SER A 183 -8.97 16.28 15.46
C SER A 183 -8.53 14.92 14.90
N LEU A 184 -7.80 14.91 13.77
CA LEU A 184 -7.27 13.70 13.15
C LEU A 184 -6.23 13.04 14.07
N TYR A 185 -5.31 13.83 14.63
CA TYR A 185 -4.29 13.36 15.56
C TYR A 185 -4.89 12.76 16.83
N GLU A 186 -5.81 13.46 17.50
CA GLU A 186 -6.42 12.98 18.73
C GLU A 186 -7.31 11.75 18.49
N SER A 187 -7.98 11.66 17.34
CA SER A 187 -8.74 10.45 16.96
C SER A 187 -7.83 9.23 16.85
N ILE A 188 -6.69 9.34 16.16
CA ILE A 188 -5.72 8.24 16.04
C ILE A 188 -5.11 7.93 17.41
N LYS A 189 -4.66 8.94 18.15
CA LYS A 189 -4.05 8.76 19.48
C LYS A 189 -4.98 8.06 20.47
N THR A 190 -6.27 8.34 20.39
CA THR A 190 -7.29 7.75 21.27
C THR A 190 -7.55 6.29 20.93
N GLU A 191 -7.67 5.96 19.64
CA GLU A 191 -7.97 4.59 19.20
C GLU A 191 -7.11 4.24 17.98
N PRO A 192 -6.25 3.20 18.03
CA PRO A 192 -5.53 2.76 16.84
C PRO A 192 -6.48 2.26 15.75
N PHE A 193 -6.03 2.21 14.50
CA PHE A 193 -6.75 1.48 13.46
C PHE A 193 -6.95 0.03 13.89
N LYS A 194 -8.22 -0.42 13.91
CA LYS A 194 -8.54 -1.84 14.07
C LYS A 194 -8.42 -2.49 12.72
N ILE A 195 -7.63 -3.54 12.65
CA ILE A 195 -7.35 -4.20 11.38
C ILE A 195 -7.84 -5.65 11.46
N PRO A 196 -8.65 -6.11 10.50
CA PRO A 196 -9.39 -7.36 10.65
C PRO A 196 -8.48 -8.60 10.72
N GLU A 197 -8.42 -9.32 11.83
CA GLU A 197 -7.55 -10.50 12.01
C GLU A 197 -7.81 -11.58 10.95
N ASP A 198 -6.80 -11.98 10.18
CA ASP A 198 -6.86 -13.18 9.33
C ASP A 198 -5.50 -13.90 9.16
N ASP A 199 -4.35 -13.19 9.16
CA ASP A 199 -3.04 -13.87 8.94
C ASP A 199 -1.76 -13.09 9.35
N GLY A 200 -1.86 -11.93 10.00
CA GLY A 200 -0.69 -11.22 10.56
C GLY A 200 0.21 -10.50 9.53
N ASN A 201 -0.09 -10.58 8.24
CA ASN A 201 0.58 -9.85 7.16
C ASN A 201 -0.12 -8.52 6.88
N ASP A 202 -0.08 -7.60 7.84
CA ASP A 202 -0.68 -6.29 7.66
C ASP A 202 0.28 -5.25 7.08
N LEU A 203 -0.27 -4.28 6.36
CA LEU A 203 0.49 -3.18 5.78
C LEU A 203 1.22 -2.32 6.82
N MET A 204 0.73 -2.28 8.06
CA MET A 204 1.44 -1.66 9.18
C MET A 204 2.71 -2.42 9.58
N HIS A 205 2.81 -3.72 9.27
CA HIS A 205 4.05 -4.50 9.40
C HIS A 205 4.99 -4.29 8.21
N THR A 206 4.46 -4.12 6.99
CA THR A 206 5.25 -3.88 5.77
C THR A 206 6.06 -2.58 5.80
N PHE A 207 5.52 -1.49 6.34
CA PHE A 207 6.28 -0.24 6.48
C PHE A 207 7.40 -0.30 7.54
N PHE A 208 7.44 -1.31 8.40
CA PHE A 208 8.26 -1.30 9.63
C PHE A 208 9.10 -2.55 9.90
N ASN A 209 8.99 -3.64 9.13
CA ASN A 209 9.83 -4.82 9.34
C ASN A 209 10.59 -5.21 8.07
N PRO A 210 11.64 -4.46 7.70
CA PRO A 210 12.41 -4.77 6.51
C PRO A 210 13.11 -6.12 6.67
N ASP A 211 13.11 -6.95 5.60
CA ASP A 211 13.85 -8.22 5.56
C ASP A 211 15.31 -8.02 6.01
N LYS A 212 15.90 -6.89 5.55
CA LYS A 212 17.18 -6.35 6.00
C LYS A 212 17.21 -4.84 5.87
N GLU A 213 17.89 -4.20 6.81
CA GLU A 213 18.24 -2.79 6.73
C GLU A 213 19.70 -2.57 7.12
N GLY A 214 20.30 -1.49 6.63
CA GLY A 214 21.68 -1.19 6.97
C GLY A 214 22.33 -0.13 6.10
N TRP A 215 23.46 0.38 6.57
CA TRP A 215 24.29 1.26 5.77
C TRP A 215 25.06 0.47 4.72
N LEU A 216 24.96 0.88 3.46
CA LEU A 216 25.82 0.40 2.37
C LEU A 216 26.45 1.58 1.64
N TRP A 217 27.58 1.32 0.99
CA TRP A 217 28.12 2.21 -0.03
C TRP A 217 27.62 1.77 -1.39
N LYS A 218 27.11 2.71 -2.19
CA LYS A 218 26.69 2.47 -3.58
C LYS A 218 27.53 3.26 -4.57
N GLN A 219 27.86 2.65 -5.70
CA GLN A 219 28.47 3.37 -6.81
C GLN A 219 27.39 4.05 -7.67
N GLY A 220 27.69 5.23 -8.20
CA GLY A 220 26.82 5.90 -9.16
C GLY A 220 26.86 5.24 -10.55
N GLY A 221 25.80 5.47 -11.34
CA GLY A 221 25.66 4.89 -12.69
C GLY A 221 26.61 5.49 -13.70
N ARG A 222 26.25 6.67 -14.25
CA ARG A 222 27.06 7.42 -15.23
C ARG A 222 28.35 7.95 -14.59
N ILE A 223 28.23 8.58 -13.42
CA ILE A 223 29.35 9.08 -12.64
C ILE A 223 29.67 8.04 -11.57
N LYS A 224 30.88 7.46 -11.61
CA LYS A 224 31.31 6.37 -10.73
C LYS A 224 31.73 6.83 -9.33
N SER A 225 30.98 7.76 -8.74
CA SER A 225 31.17 8.23 -7.36
C SER A 225 30.54 7.25 -6.36
N TRP A 226 31.21 7.02 -5.23
CA TRP A 226 30.65 6.25 -4.12
C TRP A 226 29.84 7.14 -3.18
N LYS A 227 28.64 6.71 -2.82
CA LYS A 227 27.76 7.40 -1.86
C LYS A 227 27.31 6.44 -0.78
N ARG A 228 27.39 6.85 0.48
CA ARG A 228 26.82 6.10 1.62
C ARG A 228 25.33 6.37 1.67
N ARG A 229 24.52 5.31 1.77
CA ARG A 229 23.06 5.39 1.82
C ARG A 229 22.53 4.36 2.82
N TRP A 230 21.44 4.71 3.50
CA TRP A 230 20.70 3.76 4.32
C TRP A 230 19.83 2.92 3.40
N PHE A 231 20.00 1.61 3.42
CA PHE A 231 19.27 0.69 2.57
C PHE A 231 18.20 -0.02 3.36
N ILE A 232 17.04 -0.20 2.73
CA ILE A 232 15.96 -1.04 3.20
C ILE A 232 15.66 -2.04 2.09
N LEU A 233 15.77 -3.33 2.42
CA LEU A 233 15.29 -4.42 1.58
C LEU A 233 13.92 -4.84 2.10
N ASN A 234 12.91 -4.72 1.27
CA ASN A 234 11.57 -5.23 1.58
C ASN A 234 10.77 -5.48 0.30
N ASP A 235 9.90 -6.49 0.29
CA ASP A 235 8.98 -6.83 -0.81
C ASP A 235 9.64 -6.86 -2.19
N ASN A 236 10.77 -7.55 -2.30
CA ASN A 236 11.53 -7.69 -3.54
C ASN A 236 11.95 -6.33 -4.17
N CYS A 237 12.07 -5.30 -3.33
CA CYS A 237 12.53 -3.97 -3.70
C CYS A 237 13.68 -3.54 -2.77
N LEU A 238 14.65 -2.85 -3.35
CA LEU A 238 15.75 -2.26 -2.61
C LEU A 238 15.62 -0.74 -2.64
N TYR A 239 15.27 -0.19 -1.48
CA TYR A 239 15.13 1.24 -1.25
C TYR A 239 16.43 1.80 -0.68
N TYR A 240 16.78 3.03 -1.04
CA TYR A 240 17.91 3.71 -0.41
C TYR A 240 17.64 5.18 -0.11
N PHE A 241 18.06 5.61 1.07
CA PHE A 241 17.82 6.92 1.67
C PHE A 241 19.14 7.63 1.92
N GLU A 242 19.11 8.96 1.98
CA GLU A 242 20.30 9.73 2.33
C GLU A 242 20.59 9.66 3.83
N TYR A 243 19.54 9.78 4.65
CA TYR A 243 19.54 9.68 6.09
C TYR A 243 18.49 8.67 6.56
N THR A 244 18.69 8.09 7.75
CA THR A 244 17.73 7.14 8.37
C THR A 244 16.40 7.79 8.76
N THR A 245 16.36 9.13 8.82
CA THR A 245 15.19 9.94 9.14
C THR A 245 14.41 10.39 7.92
N ASP A 246 14.91 10.10 6.72
CA ASP A 246 14.25 10.52 5.48
C ASP A 246 12.96 9.73 5.28
N LYS A 247 11.88 10.45 4.97
CA LYS A 247 10.57 9.86 4.69
C LYS A 247 10.46 9.30 3.27
N GLU A 248 11.23 9.86 2.34
CA GLU A 248 11.19 9.48 0.92
C GLU A 248 12.52 8.85 0.48
N PRO A 249 12.48 7.75 -0.30
CA PRO A 249 13.69 7.13 -0.79
C PRO A 249 14.35 8.00 -1.86
N ARG A 250 15.67 8.12 -1.76
CA ARG A 250 16.50 8.71 -2.83
C ARG A 250 16.44 7.87 -4.10
N GLY A 251 16.17 6.57 -3.99
CA GLY A 251 15.77 5.77 -5.12
C GLY A 251 15.31 4.36 -4.75
N ILE A 252 14.68 3.73 -5.72
CA ILE A 252 14.02 2.43 -5.60
C ILE A 252 14.52 1.54 -6.73
N ILE A 253 14.96 0.34 -6.37
CA ILE A 253 15.41 -0.68 -7.31
C ILE A 253 14.50 -1.90 -7.14
N PRO A 254 13.52 -2.09 -8.03
CA PRO A 254 12.81 -3.36 -8.14
C PRO A 254 13.80 -4.50 -8.40
N LEU A 255 13.69 -5.59 -7.67
CA LEU A 255 14.58 -6.74 -7.77
C LEU A 255 14.01 -7.86 -8.66
N GLU A 256 12.91 -7.60 -9.37
CA GLU A 256 12.37 -8.51 -10.37
C GLU A 256 13.40 -8.74 -11.49
N ASN A 257 13.73 -10.01 -11.74
CA ASN A 257 14.76 -10.40 -12.70
C ASN A 257 16.17 -9.82 -12.41
N ILE A 258 16.48 -9.50 -11.15
CA ILE A 258 17.82 -9.09 -10.72
C ILE A 258 18.56 -10.28 -10.10
N GLN A 259 19.81 -10.46 -10.52
CA GLN A 259 20.74 -11.42 -9.92
C GLN A 259 21.88 -10.68 -9.20
N VAL A 260 22.46 -11.37 -8.22
CA VAL A 260 23.55 -10.86 -7.40
C VAL A 260 24.81 -11.67 -7.69
N ARG A 261 25.94 -10.98 -7.90
CA ARG A 261 27.26 -11.62 -7.97
C ARG A 261 28.27 -10.88 -7.10
N GLU A 262 29.27 -11.60 -6.61
CA GLU A 262 30.40 -10.97 -5.95
C GLU A 262 31.19 -10.11 -6.95
N ALA A 263 31.69 -8.97 -6.49
CA ALA A 263 32.43 -8.03 -7.32
C ALA A 263 33.75 -7.63 -6.67
N GLN A 264 34.80 -7.52 -7.47
CA GLN A 264 36.07 -6.96 -7.01
C GLN A 264 36.10 -5.45 -7.26
N ASP A 265 36.72 -4.71 -6.35
CA ASP A 265 36.97 -3.28 -6.51
C ASP A 265 38.34 -2.91 -5.96
N ARG A 266 39.04 -2.01 -6.65
CA ARG A 266 40.42 -1.62 -6.29
C ARG A 266 40.51 -0.90 -4.94
N GLN A 267 39.43 -0.26 -4.50
CA GLN A 267 39.43 0.60 -3.30
C GLN A 267 38.50 0.11 -2.19
N LYS A 268 37.70 -0.93 -2.44
CA LYS A 268 36.55 -1.30 -1.59
C LYS A 268 36.46 -2.83 -1.48
N SER A 269 36.63 -3.36 -0.26
CA SER A 269 36.34 -4.77 0.07
C SER A 269 34.84 -5.04 0.20
N HIS A 270 34.43 -6.31 0.15
CA HIS A 270 33.05 -6.79 0.32
C HIS A 270 32.06 -6.14 -0.67
N CYS A 271 32.46 -6.05 -1.93
CA CYS A 271 31.59 -5.54 -2.99
C CYS A 271 30.76 -6.65 -3.63
N PHE A 272 29.53 -6.32 -4.00
CA PHE A 272 28.66 -7.15 -4.82
C PHE A 272 27.97 -6.29 -5.88
N GLU A 273 27.52 -6.92 -6.96
CA GLU A 273 26.85 -6.27 -8.07
C GLU A 273 25.46 -6.85 -8.26
N LEU A 274 24.48 -5.94 -8.37
CA LEU A 274 23.17 -6.23 -8.94
C LEU A 274 23.29 -6.13 -10.46
N HIS A 275 22.82 -7.16 -11.18
CA HIS A 275 22.72 -7.15 -12.64
C HIS A 275 21.39 -7.78 -13.08
N ALA A 276 20.88 -7.33 -14.24
CA ALA A 276 19.66 -7.89 -14.79
C ALA A 276 19.89 -9.30 -15.35
N SER A 277 18.87 -10.15 -15.24
CA SER A 277 18.78 -11.48 -15.82
C SER A 277 17.90 -11.42 -17.06
N GLY A 278 18.45 -11.71 -18.23
CA GLY A 278 17.70 -11.73 -19.50
C GLY A 278 17.35 -10.36 -20.10
N THR A 279 17.71 -9.24 -19.47
CA THR A 279 17.59 -7.89 -20.04
C THR A 279 18.92 -7.12 -19.91
N GLU A 280 19.15 -6.10 -20.75
CA GLU A 280 20.41 -5.34 -20.74
C GLU A 280 20.51 -4.31 -19.59
N PHE A 281 19.39 -3.96 -18.95
CA PHE A 281 19.35 -2.84 -17.99
C PHE A 281 18.46 -3.14 -16.78
N ILE A 282 18.93 -2.68 -15.61
CA ILE A 282 18.13 -2.56 -14.39
C ILE A 282 17.24 -1.33 -14.53
N LYS A 283 15.92 -1.54 -14.45
CA LYS A 283 14.96 -0.45 -14.29
C LYS A 283 14.94 -0.01 -12.84
N ALA A 284 15.19 1.27 -12.58
CA ALA A 284 15.13 1.85 -11.25
C ALA A 284 14.62 3.30 -11.36
N CYS A 285 14.13 3.86 -10.27
CA CYS A 285 13.84 5.29 -10.17
C CYS A 285 14.69 5.93 -9.08
N LYS A 286 15.00 7.22 -9.23
CA LYS A 286 15.73 8.00 -8.23
C LYS A 286 15.30 9.45 -8.28
N THR A 287 15.50 10.18 -7.19
CA THR A 287 15.41 11.65 -7.22
C THR A 287 16.76 12.26 -7.57
N ASP A 288 16.75 13.27 -8.45
CA ASP A 288 17.94 14.08 -8.74
C ASP A 288 18.23 15.10 -7.63
N SER A 289 19.16 16.03 -7.88
CA SER A 289 19.55 17.05 -6.90
C SER A 289 18.45 18.07 -6.60
N GLU A 290 17.46 18.20 -7.47
CA GLU A 290 16.31 19.10 -7.32
C GLU A 290 15.08 18.37 -6.76
N GLY A 291 15.23 17.08 -6.41
CA GLY A 291 14.15 16.25 -5.90
C GLY A 291 13.27 15.63 -7.00
N LYS A 292 13.56 15.89 -8.28
CA LYS A 292 12.75 15.36 -9.38
C LYS A 292 13.01 13.88 -9.59
N VAL A 293 11.94 13.08 -9.70
CA VAL A 293 12.02 11.67 -10.02
C VAL A 293 12.49 11.50 -11.47
N VAL A 294 13.57 10.75 -11.66
CA VAL A 294 14.16 10.44 -12.96
C VAL A 294 14.41 8.95 -13.09
N GLU A 295 14.32 8.43 -14.31
CA GLU A 295 14.65 7.04 -14.61
C GLU A 295 16.15 6.78 -14.38
N GLY A 296 16.43 5.77 -13.59
CA GLY A 296 17.76 5.22 -13.39
C GLY A 296 17.96 4.02 -14.30
N ILE A 297 18.58 4.23 -15.46
CA ILE A 297 19.02 3.14 -16.33
C ILE A 297 20.45 2.76 -15.94
N PHE A 298 20.61 1.54 -15.41
CA PHE A 298 21.91 1.03 -15.00
C PHE A 298 22.16 -0.34 -15.64
N VAL A 299 23.32 -0.52 -16.28
CA VAL A 299 23.78 -1.86 -16.73
C VAL A 299 24.07 -2.75 -15.52
N GLN A 300 24.56 -2.14 -14.43
CA GLN A 300 24.89 -2.81 -13.17
C GLN A 300 24.93 -1.79 -12.02
N SER A 301 24.60 -2.24 -10.81
CA SER A 301 24.71 -1.45 -9.58
C SER A 301 25.64 -2.13 -8.58
N LYS A 302 26.84 -1.56 -8.37
CA LYS A 302 27.81 -2.05 -7.39
C LYS A 302 27.51 -1.48 -6.00
N LEU A 303 27.44 -2.37 -5.02
CA LEU A 303 27.21 -2.09 -3.61
C LEU A 303 28.36 -2.66 -2.79
N LYS A 304 28.66 -2.02 -1.66
CA LYS A 304 29.61 -2.49 -0.66
C LYS A 304 28.93 -2.54 0.70
N ILE A 305 29.10 -3.66 1.40
CA ILE A 305 28.72 -3.82 2.80
C ILE A 305 29.70 -3.00 3.67
N VAL A 306 29.15 -2.24 4.62
CA VAL A 306 29.95 -1.44 5.57
C VAL A 306 30.69 -2.35 6.53
#